data_AF-A0A914G446-F1
#
_entry.id   AF-A0A914G446-F1
#
_cell.length_a   1.000
_cell.length_b   1.000
_cell.length_c   1.000
_cell.angle_alpha   90.00
_cell.angle_beta   90.00
_cell.angle_gamma   90.00
#
_symmetry.space_group_name_H-M   'P 1'
#
loop_
_entity.id
_entity.type
_entity.pdbx_description
1 polymer ?
#
loop_
_entity_poly.entity_id
_entity_poly.type
_entity_poly.pdbx_seq_one_letter_code
_entity_poly.pdbx_strand_id
1 'polypeptide(L)'
;MIVRCRGLPFDCTKAQIEEFFASDCENNGIIEDGILFVFRPDGRPSGDAFVLFADDEAGKRALAKHKNRIGSRYIELFRTTQAEVQQVFNRSRASPQAVLQHLVPTVFGQKRDCIRLRGLPYEATINDIADFMGPHSRHITLHGIHMVFN
;
A
#
# COMPACT_ATOMS: atom_id res chain seq x y z
N MET A 1 7.39 1.30 -4.11
CA MET A 1 6.77 1.65 -2.79
C MET A 1 5.34 2.16 -3.00
N ILE A 2 4.45 2.12 -1.99
CA ILE A 2 3.10 2.71 -2.07
C ILE A 2 3.02 4.01 -1.27
N VAL A 3 2.46 5.06 -1.87
CA VAL A 3 2.15 6.34 -1.22
C VAL A 3 0.66 6.60 -1.29
N ARG A 4 0.05 6.96 -0.16
CA ARG A 4 -1.31 7.49 -0.12
C ARG A 4 -1.27 9.01 -0.29
N CYS A 5 -2.02 9.49 -1.27
CA CYS A 5 -2.34 10.90 -1.47
C CYS A 5 -3.69 11.21 -0.83
N ARG A 6 -3.77 12.31 -0.08
CA ARG A 6 -5.01 12.81 0.53
C ARG A 6 -5.19 14.29 0.23
N GLY A 7 -6.45 14.69 0.07
CA GLY A 7 -6.81 16.08 -0.21
C GLY A 7 -6.83 16.44 -1.70
N LEU A 8 -6.87 15.44 -2.57
CA LEU A 8 -6.99 15.64 -4.01
C LEU A 8 -8.27 16.42 -4.34
N PRO A 9 -8.23 17.34 -5.33
CA PRO A 9 -9.43 17.86 -5.96
C PRO A 9 -10.34 16.71 -6.42
N PHE A 10 -11.67 16.90 -6.35
CA PHE A 10 -12.61 15.84 -6.71
C PHE A 10 -12.62 15.53 -8.21
N ASP A 11 -12.19 16.47 -9.03
CA ASP A 11 -12.00 16.39 -10.48
C ASP A 11 -10.55 16.03 -10.86
N CYS A 12 -9.73 15.60 -9.91
CA CYS A 12 -8.32 15.27 -10.15
C CYS A 12 -8.17 14.07 -11.10
N THR A 13 -7.32 14.21 -12.11
CA THR A 13 -7.06 13.17 -13.12
C THR A 13 -5.75 12.42 -12.86
N LYS A 14 -5.58 11.23 -13.47
CA LYS A 14 -4.32 10.48 -13.42
C LYS A 14 -3.14 11.34 -13.91
N ALA A 15 -3.31 12.06 -15.02
CA ALA A 15 -2.27 12.92 -15.61
C ALA A 15 -1.79 14.01 -14.64
N GLN A 16 -2.69 14.61 -13.86
CA GLN A 16 -2.29 15.61 -12.85
C GLN A 16 -1.47 15.00 -11.71
N ILE A 17 -1.75 13.74 -11.33
CA ILE A 17 -0.94 13.03 -10.34
C ILE A 17 0.43 12.67 -10.92
N GLU A 18 0.49 12.24 -12.18
CA GLU A 18 1.74 11.96 -12.88
C GLU A 18 2.62 13.20 -13.00
N GLU A 19 2.04 14.33 -13.41
CA GLU A 19 2.71 15.63 -13.48
C GLU A 19 3.21 16.08 -12.09
N PHE A 20 2.36 15.94 -11.06
CA PHE A 20 2.73 16.28 -9.69
C PHE A 20 3.98 15.51 -9.22
N PHE A 21 4.17 14.26 -9.64
CA PHE A 21 5.33 13.45 -9.28
C PHE A 21 6.50 13.51 -10.27
N ALA A 22 6.29 14.01 -11.50
CA ALA A 22 7.31 14.08 -12.55
C ALA A 22 8.40 15.16 -12.33
N SER A 23 8.18 16.13 -11.44
CA SER A 23 8.85 17.45 -11.54
C SER A 23 10.37 17.55 -11.36
N ASP A 24 11.14 16.46 -11.30
CA ASP A 24 12.60 16.49 -11.11
C ASP A 24 13.37 15.41 -11.90
N CYS A 25 12.68 14.53 -12.66
CA CYS A 25 13.28 13.42 -13.40
C CYS A 25 12.48 13.15 -14.69
N GLU A 26 13.09 12.57 -15.71
CA GLU A 26 12.41 12.17 -16.96
C GLU A 26 11.25 11.17 -16.75
N ASN A 27 11.21 10.51 -15.58
CA ASN A 27 10.19 9.55 -15.22
C ASN A 27 9.66 9.83 -13.80
N ASN A 28 8.33 9.88 -13.64
CA ASN A 28 7.64 10.01 -12.36
C ASN A 28 7.85 8.78 -11.43
N GLY A 29 8.39 7.68 -11.96
CA GLY A 29 8.66 6.45 -11.22
C GLY A 29 7.40 5.69 -10.81
N ILE A 30 6.23 6.13 -11.29
CA ILE A 30 4.95 5.46 -11.12
C ILE A 30 4.91 4.31 -12.12
N ILE A 31 4.44 3.16 -11.67
CA ILE A 31 4.24 2.01 -12.55
C ILE A 31 3.05 2.23 -13.48
N GLU A 32 2.99 1.47 -14.58
CA GLU A 32 1.80 1.43 -15.43
C GLU A 32 0.55 1.05 -14.63
N ASP A 33 -0.53 1.82 -14.79
CA ASP A 33 -1.77 1.73 -14.01
C ASP A 33 -1.61 1.79 -12.48
N GLY A 34 -0.49 2.35 -11.99
CA GLY A 34 -0.16 2.46 -10.58
C GLY A 34 -0.96 3.46 -9.76
N ILE A 35 -1.96 4.13 -10.34
CA ILE A 35 -2.75 5.17 -9.69
C ILE A 35 -4.16 4.66 -9.41
N LEU A 36 -4.52 4.60 -8.13
CA LEU A 36 -5.77 4.03 -7.65
C LEU A 36 -6.55 5.06 -6.85
N PHE A 37 -7.59 5.63 -7.46
CA PHE A 37 -8.50 6.55 -6.78
C PHE A 37 -9.42 5.79 -5.81
N VAL A 38 -9.67 6.40 -4.66
CA VAL A 38 -10.62 5.89 -3.67
C VAL A 38 -11.95 6.60 -3.86
N PHE A 39 -13.00 5.82 -4.06
CA PHE A 39 -14.37 6.31 -4.15
C PHE A 39 -15.13 5.96 -2.88
N ARG A 40 -16.14 6.76 -2.56
CA ARG A 40 -17.10 6.49 -1.50
C ARG A 40 -18.15 5.47 -1.99
N PRO A 41 -18.93 4.86 -1.08
CA PRO A 41 -20.00 3.94 -1.47
C PRO A 41 -21.05 4.55 -2.42
N ASP A 42 -21.21 5.88 -2.43
CA ASP A 42 -22.10 6.63 -3.31
C ASP A 42 -21.49 6.94 -4.69
N GLY A 43 -20.30 6.40 -4.98
CA GLY A 43 -19.57 6.60 -6.24
C GLY A 43 -18.81 7.93 -6.33
N ARG A 44 -18.88 8.80 -5.31
CA ARG A 44 -18.17 10.09 -5.33
C ARG A 44 -16.70 9.90 -4.98
N PRO A 45 -15.78 10.68 -5.59
CA PRO A 45 -14.36 10.65 -5.24
C PRO A 45 -14.20 11.06 -3.76
N SER A 46 -13.37 10.32 -3.02
CA SER A 46 -13.14 10.60 -1.60
C SER A 46 -12.17 11.77 -1.37
N GLY A 47 -11.37 12.10 -2.39
CA GLY A 47 -10.19 12.97 -2.27
C GLY A 47 -8.91 12.22 -1.92
N ASP A 48 -8.95 10.88 -1.87
CA ASP A 48 -7.79 10.03 -1.62
C ASP A 48 -7.43 9.18 -2.85
N ALA A 49 -6.14 8.92 -3.02
CA ALA A 49 -5.62 7.95 -4.00
C ALA A 49 -4.40 7.22 -3.44
N PHE A 50 -4.10 6.05 -4.00
CA PHE A 50 -2.84 5.35 -3.78
C PHE A 50 -2.03 5.37 -5.07
N VAL A 51 -0.73 5.62 -4.94
CA VAL A 51 0.22 5.68 -6.04
C VAL A 51 1.31 4.65 -5.79
N LEU A 52 1.49 3.75 -6.75
CA LEU A 52 2.46 2.68 -6.71
C LEU A 52 3.69 3.10 -7.52
N PHE A 53 4.83 3.17 -6.84
CA PHE A 53 6.12 3.47 -7.44
C PHE A 53 6.93 2.20 -7.68
N ALA A 54 7.69 2.17 -8.77
CA ALA A 54 8.50 1.02 -9.21
C ALA A 54 9.54 0.60 -8.15
N ASP A 55 10.13 1.57 -7.45
CA ASP A 55 11.14 1.33 -6.42
C ASP A 55 10.87 2.17 -5.14
N ASP A 56 11.71 1.99 -4.12
CA ASP A 56 11.60 2.71 -2.84
C ASP A 56 12.17 4.14 -2.94
N GLU A 57 13.13 4.38 -3.82
CA GLU A 57 13.75 5.70 -4.01
C GLU A 57 12.80 6.69 -4.68
N ALA A 58 12.07 6.27 -5.73
CA ALA A 58 11.00 7.02 -6.36
C ALA A 58 9.90 7.36 -5.35
N GLY A 59 9.54 6.39 -4.50
CA GLY A 59 8.60 6.62 -3.41
C GLY A 59 9.09 7.66 -2.39
N LYS A 60 10.37 7.62 -1.99
CA LYS A 60 10.96 8.61 -1.07
C LYS A 60 10.97 10.01 -1.69
N ARG A 61 11.35 10.14 -2.96
CA ARG A 61 11.27 11.41 -3.71
C ARG A 61 9.84 11.95 -3.76
N ALA A 62 8.87 11.07 -4.01
CA ALA A 62 7.45 11.43 -3.98
C ALA A 62 7.03 11.97 -2.61
N LEU A 63 7.42 11.31 -1.50
CA LEU A 63 7.11 11.78 -0.14
C LEU A 63 7.70 13.16 0.18
N ALA A 64 8.82 13.56 -0.44
CA ALA A 64 9.40 14.89 -0.27
C ALA A 64 8.49 16.02 -0.79
N LYS A 65 7.50 15.71 -1.64
CA LYS A 65 6.48 16.65 -2.12
C LYS A 65 5.29 16.80 -1.16
N HIS A 66 5.38 16.29 0.06
CA HIS A 66 4.32 16.41 1.07
C HIS A 66 3.95 17.89 1.29
N LYS A 67 2.64 18.21 1.25
CA LYS A 67 2.08 19.57 1.27
C LYS A 67 2.40 20.45 0.06
N ASN A 68 2.88 19.89 -1.05
CA ASN A 68 2.78 20.58 -2.33
C ASN A 68 1.33 20.61 -2.83
N ARG A 69 1.07 21.31 -3.93
CA ARG A 69 -0.29 21.60 -4.39
C ARG A 69 -0.62 20.91 -5.72
N ILE A 70 -1.88 20.48 -5.84
CA ILE A 70 -2.53 20.21 -7.12
C ILE A 70 -3.71 21.19 -7.22
N GLY A 71 -3.63 22.11 -8.18
CA GLY A 71 -4.54 23.25 -8.26
C GLY A 71 -4.52 24.06 -6.96
N SER A 72 -5.70 24.24 -6.34
CA SER A 72 -5.85 25.01 -5.09
C SER A 72 -5.63 24.20 -3.82
N ARG A 73 -5.53 22.86 -3.92
CA ARG A 73 -5.48 21.95 -2.77
C ARG A 73 -4.06 21.57 -2.40
N TYR A 74 -3.76 21.56 -1.11
CA TYR A 74 -2.53 20.94 -0.58
C TYR A 74 -2.71 19.44 -0.48
N ILE A 75 -1.71 18.68 -0.93
CA ILE A 75 -1.76 17.22 -0.95
C ILE A 75 -0.93 16.68 0.20
N GLU A 76 -1.57 15.90 1.07
CA GLU A 76 -0.88 15.16 2.12
C GLU A 76 -0.43 13.80 1.57
N LEU A 77 0.86 13.51 1.71
CA LEU A 77 1.47 12.26 1.26
C LEU A 77 1.90 11.42 2.44
N PHE A 78 1.56 10.13 2.44
CA PHE A 78 1.91 9.19 3.50
C PHE A 78 2.50 7.92 2.91
N ARG A 79 3.55 7.39 3.52
CA ARG A 79 3.99 6.02 3.23
C ARG A 79 2.86 5.08 3.61
N THR A 80 2.61 4.08 2.78
CA THR A 80 1.48 3.16 2.99
C THR A 80 1.89 1.73 2.68
N THR A 81 1.25 0.81 3.37
CA THR A 81 1.38 -0.64 3.20
C THR A 81 0.24 -1.20 2.38
N GLN A 82 0.45 -2.38 1.80
CA GLN A 82 -0.60 -3.12 1.10
C GLN A 82 -1.82 -3.41 1.99
N ALA A 83 -1.61 -3.71 3.27
CA ALA A 83 -2.70 -4.00 4.21
C ALA A 83 -3.62 -2.78 4.39
N GLU A 84 -3.06 -1.58 4.50
CA GLU A 84 -3.82 -0.34 4.60
C GLU A 84 -4.61 -0.05 3.32
N VAL A 85 -4.02 -0.30 2.15
CA VAL A 85 -4.74 -0.22 0.86
C VAL A 85 -5.97 -1.13 0.90
N GLN A 86 -5.79 -2.41 1.22
CA GLN A 86 -6.88 -3.39 1.29
C GLN A 86 -7.97 -2.98 2.30
N GLN A 87 -7.57 -2.47 3.47
CA GLN A 87 -8.51 -1.99 4.49
C GLN A 87 -9.37 -0.82 3.99
N VAL A 88 -8.77 0.16 3.31
CA VAL A 88 -9.50 1.32 2.77
C VAL A 88 -10.50 0.89 1.72
N PHE A 89 -10.10 0.01 0.79
CA PHE A 89 -11.01 -0.45 -0.27
C PHE A 89 -12.12 -1.37 0.25
N ASN A 90 -11.85 -2.26 1.21
CA ASN A 90 -12.88 -3.07 1.85
C ASN A 90 -13.95 -2.21 2.56
N ARG A 91 -13.56 -1.05 3.11
CA ARG A 91 -14.50 -0.12 3.76
C ARG A 91 -15.33 0.68 2.77
N SER A 92 -14.82 0.88 1.56
CA SER A 92 -15.46 1.72 0.55
C SER A 92 -16.68 1.10 -0.12
N ARG A 93 -16.90 -0.23 -0.02
CA ARG A 93 -17.93 -1.02 -0.74
C ARG A 93 -17.99 -0.84 -2.28
N ALA A 94 -17.26 0.11 -2.83
CA ALA A 94 -16.91 0.19 -4.23
C ALA A 94 -15.94 -0.97 -4.53
N SER A 95 -16.21 -1.69 -5.60
CA SER A 95 -15.38 -2.80 -6.05
C SER A 95 -14.30 -2.32 -7.02
N PRO A 96 -13.06 -2.10 -6.55
CA PRO A 96 -11.87 -2.33 -7.36
C PRO A 96 -11.10 -3.54 -6.83
N GLN A 97 -11.80 -4.50 -6.20
CA GLN A 97 -11.20 -5.75 -5.73
C GLN A 97 -10.43 -6.45 -6.85
N ALA A 98 -10.95 -6.46 -8.08
CA ALA A 98 -10.28 -7.08 -9.22
C ALA A 98 -8.96 -6.38 -9.60
N VAL A 99 -8.93 -5.04 -9.58
CA VAL A 99 -7.77 -4.24 -10.01
C VAL A 99 -6.65 -4.32 -8.97
N LEU A 100 -6.99 -4.25 -7.68
CA LEU A 100 -6.02 -4.47 -6.60
C LEU A 100 -5.56 -5.92 -6.51
N GLN A 101 -6.45 -6.90 -6.75
CA GLN A 101 -6.05 -8.30 -6.81
C GLN A 101 -5.12 -8.61 -7.99
N HIS A 102 -5.19 -7.85 -9.09
CA HIS A 102 -4.30 -8.04 -10.24
C HIS A 102 -3.02 -7.20 -10.16
N LEU A 103 -3.10 -5.92 -9.80
CA LEU A 103 -1.92 -5.04 -9.79
C LEU A 103 -1.01 -5.31 -8.60
N VAL A 104 -1.57 -5.59 -7.41
CA VAL A 104 -0.74 -5.67 -6.20
C VAL A 104 0.19 -6.90 -6.18
N PRO A 105 -0.23 -8.09 -6.66
CA PRO A 105 0.69 -9.24 -6.81
C PRO A 105 1.67 -9.07 -7.98
N THR A 106 1.22 -8.48 -9.10
CA THR A 106 2.00 -8.36 -10.34
C THR A 106 3.14 -7.34 -10.21
N VAL A 107 2.94 -6.30 -9.40
CA VAL A 107 3.88 -5.19 -9.25
C VAL A 107 4.92 -5.46 -8.17
N PHE A 108 4.51 -6.06 -7.04
CA PHE A 108 5.39 -6.16 -5.88
C PHE A 108 6.14 -7.48 -5.75
N GLY A 109 5.85 -8.47 -6.61
CA GLY A 109 6.55 -9.75 -6.60
C GLY A 109 6.40 -10.49 -5.27
N GLN A 110 5.69 -11.62 -5.32
CA GLN A 110 5.55 -12.56 -4.20
C GLN A 110 4.85 -11.97 -2.98
N LYS A 111 3.52 -12.10 -3.01
CA LYS A 111 2.70 -12.56 -1.88
C LYS A 111 3.57 -12.97 -0.68
N ARG A 112 3.80 -12.06 0.28
CA ARG A 112 4.35 -12.46 1.58
C ARG A 112 3.22 -13.16 2.31
N ASP A 113 3.12 -14.46 2.06
CA ASP A 113 2.17 -15.34 2.74
C ASP A 113 2.47 -15.32 4.24
N CYS A 114 1.72 -14.51 4.99
CA CYS A 114 1.83 -14.46 6.44
C CYS A 114 0.59 -15.09 7.07
N ILE A 115 0.80 -15.80 8.17
CA ILE A 115 -0.24 -16.49 8.93
C ILE A 115 -0.29 -15.87 10.32
N ARG A 116 -1.48 -15.44 10.76
CA ARG A 116 -1.68 -14.94 12.12
C ARG A 116 -2.15 -16.08 13.02
N LEU A 117 -1.32 -16.44 13.99
CA LEU A 117 -1.66 -17.38 15.05
C LEU A 117 -2.34 -16.64 16.22
N ARG A 118 -3.30 -17.28 16.89
CA ARG A 118 -3.99 -16.79 18.10
C ARG A 118 -4.14 -17.93 19.09
N GLY A 119 -4.25 -17.60 20.38
CA GLY A 119 -4.39 -18.60 21.45
C GLY A 119 -3.08 -19.28 21.82
N LEU A 120 -1.95 -18.62 21.56
CA LEU A 120 -0.64 -19.08 22.03
C LEU A 120 -0.56 -18.94 23.56
N PRO A 121 0.01 -19.92 24.28
CA PRO A 121 0.35 -19.77 25.69
C PRO A 121 1.20 -18.52 25.94
N TYR A 122 1.13 -17.96 27.15
CA TYR A 122 1.89 -16.75 27.51
C TYR A 122 3.40 -16.98 27.44
N GLU A 123 3.84 -18.21 27.66
CA GLU A 123 5.24 -18.62 27.66
C GLU A 123 5.74 -19.05 26.27
N ALA A 124 4.88 -19.01 25.25
CA ALA A 124 5.22 -19.49 23.90
C ALA A 124 6.40 -18.69 23.31
N THR A 125 7.38 -19.41 22.78
CA THR A 125 8.58 -18.88 22.15
C THR A 125 8.55 -19.05 20.63
N ILE A 126 9.49 -18.40 19.94
CA ILE A 126 9.67 -18.56 18.49
C ILE A 126 9.95 -20.03 18.13
N ASN A 127 10.68 -20.77 18.98
CA ASN A 127 10.96 -22.19 18.76
C ASN A 127 9.68 -23.03 18.83
N ASP A 128 8.78 -22.74 19.78
CA ASP A 128 7.49 -23.44 19.87
C ASP A 128 6.64 -23.23 18.62
N ILE A 129 6.72 -22.03 18.02
CA ILE A 129 6.04 -21.74 16.75
C ILE A 129 6.71 -22.49 15.59
N ALA A 130 8.04 -22.54 15.54
CA ALA A 130 8.76 -23.28 14.51
C ALA A 130 8.45 -24.78 14.58
N ASP A 131 8.42 -25.35 15.78
CA ASP A 131 8.08 -26.75 16.04
C ASP A 131 6.61 -27.04 15.70
N PHE A 132 5.69 -26.16 16.08
CA PHE A 132 4.27 -26.26 15.71
C PHE A 132 4.04 -26.22 14.19
N MET A 133 4.81 -25.41 13.47
CA MET A 133 4.79 -25.36 12.00
C MET A 133 5.47 -26.59 11.36
N GLY A 134 6.26 -27.34 12.12
CA GLY A 134 6.87 -28.61 11.73
C GLY A 134 7.64 -28.49 10.40
N PRO A 135 7.41 -29.39 9.42
CA PRO A 135 8.10 -29.35 8.12
C PRO A 135 7.87 -28.06 7.32
N HIS A 136 6.85 -27.28 7.63
CA HIS A 136 6.56 -26.03 6.92
C HIS A 136 7.39 -24.85 7.43
N SER A 137 8.04 -24.99 8.59
CA SER A 137 8.93 -23.96 9.17
C SER A 137 10.07 -23.56 8.21
N ARG A 138 10.52 -24.47 7.34
CA ARG A 138 11.54 -24.20 6.30
C ARG A 138 11.13 -23.14 5.28
N HIS A 139 9.84 -22.81 5.18
CA HIS A 139 9.32 -21.76 4.31
C HIS A 139 9.19 -20.41 5.02
N ILE A 140 9.46 -20.36 6.32
CA ILE A 140 9.49 -19.13 7.09
C ILE A 140 10.86 -18.47 6.84
N THR A 141 10.85 -17.24 6.35
CA THR A 141 12.09 -16.48 6.14
C THR A 141 12.81 -16.24 7.46
N LEU A 142 14.14 -16.05 7.41
CA LEU A 142 14.92 -15.66 8.57
C LEU A 142 14.32 -14.39 9.22
N HIS A 143 14.05 -14.42 10.53
CA HIS A 143 13.29 -13.39 11.27
C HIS A 143 11.81 -13.23 10.86
N GLY A 144 11.20 -14.22 10.23
CA GLY A 144 9.80 -14.17 9.74
C GLY A 144 8.71 -14.34 10.80
N ILE A 145 9.08 -14.61 12.06
CA ILE A 145 8.15 -14.78 13.19
C ILE A 145 8.20 -13.53 14.06
N HIS A 146 7.04 -12.88 14.23
CA HIS A 146 6.89 -11.68 15.07
C HIS A 146 5.90 -11.96 16.20
N MET A 147 6.40 -11.96 17.44
CA MET A 147 5.57 -12.11 18.64
C MET A 147 4.89 -10.78 18.96
N VAL A 148 3.58 -10.81 19.16
CA VAL A 148 2.78 -9.63 19.55
C VAL A 148 2.23 -9.87 20.95
N PHE A 149 2.76 -9.14 21.93
CA PHE A 149 2.29 -9.15 23.30
C PHE A 149 1.21 -8.08 23.47
N ASN A 150 0.16 -8.42 24.22
CA ASN A 150 -1.04 -7.60 24.39
C ASN A 150 -1.23 -7.18 25.84
#